data_AF-A0A4Q5LQL5-F1
#
_entry.id   AF-A0A4Q5LQL5-F1
#
_cell.length_a   1.000
_cell.length_b   1.000
_cell.length_c   1.000
_cell.angle_alpha   90.00
_cell.angle_beta   90.00
_cell.angle_gamma   90.00
#
_symmetry.space_group_name_H-M   'P 1'
#
loop_
_entity.id
_entity.type
_entity.pdbx_description
1 polymer ?
#
loop_
_entity_poly.entity_id
_entity_poly.type
_entity_poly.pdbx_seq_one_letter_code
_entity_poly.pdbx_strand_id
1 'polypeptide(L)'
;MSWDKTYATCVSVYGALDDLQQLPALTTFESAGPMSMQQLKFYNPLSSGNISNAVAMALAKVLESSLSNTYAGTYKDGLNSNSATTAIKAVLQIPTKTVEDLSDTVNNIYTF
;
A
#
# COMPACT_ATOMS: atom_id res chain seq x y z
N MET A 1 -0.70 11.73 -8.04
CA MET A 1 -0.01 11.21 -9.26
C MET A 1 -1.03 10.36 -10.00
N SER A 2 -0.96 10.21 -11.32
CA SER A 2 -1.87 9.26 -11.99
C SER A 2 -1.33 7.84 -11.87
N TRP A 3 -2.21 6.88 -11.63
CA TRP A 3 -1.88 5.45 -11.71
C TRP A 3 -1.44 5.07 -13.13
N ASP A 4 -0.14 4.84 -13.32
CA ASP A 4 0.47 4.58 -14.63
C ASP A 4 1.73 3.70 -14.50
N LYS A 5 1.96 2.80 -15.47
CA LYS A 5 3.10 1.86 -15.48
C LYS A 5 4.45 2.54 -15.67
N THR A 6 4.47 3.78 -16.13
CA THR A 6 5.69 4.58 -16.27
C THR A 6 6.20 5.10 -14.92
N TYR A 7 5.36 5.14 -13.89
CA TYR A 7 5.79 5.47 -12.54
C TYR A 7 6.22 4.23 -11.78
N ALA A 8 7.52 4.14 -11.48
CA ALA A 8 8.11 3.06 -10.70
C ALA A 8 7.36 2.84 -9.38
N THR A 9 6.93 3.91 -8.71
CA THR A 9 6.12 3.84 -7.48
C THR A 9 4.82 3.06 -7.66
N CYS A 10 4.09 3.25 -8.77
CA CYS A 10 2.85 2.52 -9.03
C CYS A 10 3.12 1.04 -9.26
N VAL A 11 4.16 0.72 -10.05
CA VAL A 11 4.56 -0.67 -10.34
C VAL A 11 5.03 -1.37 -9.06
N SER A 12 5.80 -0.69 -8.21
CA SER A 12 6.28 -1.22 -6.94
C SER A 12 5.15 -1.47 -5.95
N VAL A 13 4.16 -0.56 -5.84
CA VAL A 13 2.99 -0.76 -4.98
C VAL A 13 2.12 -1.90 -5.50
N TYR A 14 1.87 -1.96 -6.81
CA TYR A 14 1.15 -3.09 -7.42
C TYR A 14 1.85 -4.41 -7.11
N GLY A 15 3.14 -4.50 -7.41
CA GLY A 15 3.94 -5.71 -7.21
C GLY A 15 3.94 -6.13 -5.75
N ALA A 16 4.19 -5.20 -4.82
CA ALA A 16 4.22 -5.51 -3.40
C ALA A 16 2.85 -6.02 -2.90
N LEU A 17 1.75 -5.45 -3.37
CA LEU A 17 0.41 -5.95 -3.02
C LEU A 17 0.11 -7.33 -3.64
N ASP A 18 0.60 -7.60 -4.84
CA ASP A 18 0.44 -8.89 -5.52
C ASP A 18 1.28 -9.99 -4.84
N ASP A 19 2.55 -9.72 -4.54
CA ASP A 19 3.46 -10.62 -3.82
C ASP A 19 2.93 -10.95 -2.42
N LEU A 20 2.33 -9.97 -1.74
CA LEU A 20 1.67 -10.14 -0.45
C LEU A 20 0.26 -10.75 -0.57
N GLN A 21 -0.16 -11.11 -1.79
CA GLN A 21 -1.45 -11.71 -2.12
C GLN A 21 -2.64 -10.90 -1.63
N GLN A 22 -2.50 -9.57 -1.52
CA GLN A 22 -3.57 -8.68 -1.08
C GLN A 22 -4.58 -8.38 -2.17
N LEU A 23 -4.18 -8.55 -3.43
CA LEU A 23 -5.06 -8.43 -4.57
C LEU A 23 -5.91 -9.70 -4.75
N PRO A 24 -7.19 -9.58 -5.14
CA PRO A 24 -7.97 -10.69 -5.66
C PRO A 24 -7.27 -11.35 -6.85
N ALA A 25 -7.51 -12.65 -7.05
CA ALA A 25 -6.93 -13.37 -8.17
C ALA A 25 -7.30 -12.70 -9.51
N LEU A 26 -6.35 -12.67 -10.46
CA LEU A 26 -6.50 -12.09 -11.80
C LEU A 26 -6.70 -10.56 -11.83
N THR A 27 -6.44 -9.85 -10.73
CA THR A 27 -6.38 -8.39 -10.74
C THR A 27 -5.21 -7.96 -11.62
N THR A 28 -5.46 -7.08 -12.59
CA THR A 28 -4.39 -6.52 -13.44
C THR A 28 -3.89 -5.22 -12.83
N PHE A 29 -2.75 -4.73 -13.31
CA PHE A 29 -2.26 -3.42 -12.93
C PHE A 29 -3.31 -2.33 -13.13
N GLU A 30 -3.93 -2.28 -14.32
CA GLU A 30 -4.92 -1.25 -14.68
C GLU A 30 -6.15 -1.29 -13.79
N SER A 31 -6.59 -2.48 -13.38
CA SER A 31 -7.74 -2.61 -12.49
C SER A 31 -7.40 -2.38 -11.02
N ALA A 32 -6.15 -2.60 -10.60
CA ALA A 32 -5.71 -2.44 -9.21
C ALA A 32 -5.77 -0.98 -8.73
N GLY A 33 -5.28 -0.02 -9.53
CA GLY A 33 -5.23 1.41 -9.17
C GLY A 33 -6.53 1.96 -8.55
N PRO A 34 -7.69 1.85 -9.23
CA PRO A 34 -8.96 2.35 -8.69
C PRO A 34 -9.58 1.47 -7.60
N MET A 35 -9.01 0.31 -7.26
CA MET A 35 -9.56 -0.53 -6.19
C MET A 35 -9.45 0.17 -4.86
N SER A 36 -10.58 0.20 -4.15
CA SER A 36 -10.66 0.70 -2.78
C SER A 36 -10.01 -0.28 -1.79
N MET A 37 -9.49 0.23 -0.67
CA MET A 37 -8.84 -0.57 0.37
C MET A 37 -9.74 -1.69 0.90
N GLN A 38 -11.05 -1.47 0.92
CA GLN A 38 -12.03 -2.49 1.32
C GLN A 38 -12.14 -3.69 0.36
N GLN A 39 -11.62 -3.58 -0.86
CA GLN A 39 -11.60 -4.66 -1.85
C GLN A 39 -10.34 -5.52 -1.73
N LEU A 40 -9.37 -5.14 -0.89
CA LEU A 40 -8.17 -5.91 -0.64
C LEU A 40 -8.41 -6.99 0.42
N LYS A 41 -7.66 -8.10 0.36
CA LYS A 41 -7.92 -9.28 1.22
C LYS A 41 -7.78 -9.03 2.72
N PHE A 42 -6.96 -8.06 3.14
CA PHE A 42 -6.83 -7.75 4.58
C PHE A 42 -8.11 -7.17 5.18
N TYR A 43 -8.98 -6.57 4.37
CA TYR A 43 -10.14 -5.87 4.87
C TYR A 43 -11.22 -6.85 5.33
N ASN A 44 -11.62 -6.72 6.59
CA ASN A 44 -12.69 -7.50 7.16
C ASN A 44 -13.76 -6.57 7.76
N PRO A 45 -14.95 -6.43 7.12
CA PRO A 45 -16.00 -5.53 7.60
C PRO A 45 -16.62 -5.97 8.94
N LEU A 46 -16.40 -7.22 9.36
CA LEU A 46 -16.90 -7.77 10.62
C LEU A 46 -15.89 -7.61 11.77
N SER A 47 -14.68 -7.13 11.48
CA SER A 47 -13.66 -6.94 12.51
C SER A 47 -13.98 -5.75 13.41
N SER A 48 -13.66 -5.88 14.71
CA SER A 48 -13.73 -4.74 15.62
C SER A 48 -12.67 -3.69 15.24
N GLY A 49 -12.88 -2.42 15.60
CA GLY A 49 -11.95 -1.34 15.27
C GLY A 49 -10.49 -1.60 15.72
N ASN A 50 -10.31 -2.26 16.88
CA ASN A 50 -8.98 -2.65 17.36
C ASN A 50 -8.32 -3.73 16.51
N ILE A 51 -9.09 -4.74 16.08
CA ILE A 51 -8.59 -5.80 15.19
C ILE A 51 -8.24 -5.21 13.83
N SER A 52 -9.12 -4.40 13.24
CA SER A 52 -8.88 -3.69 11.98
C SER A 52 -7.60 -2.85 12.04
N ASN A 53 -7.42 -2.08 13.13
CA ASN A 53 -6.24 -1.28 13.36
C ASN A 53 -4.94 -2.10 13.48
N ALA A 54 -4.99 -3.26 14.15
CA ALA A 54 -3.85 -4.16 14.29
C ALA A 54 -3.49 -4.82 12.95
N VAL A 55 -4.48 -5.27 12.18
CA VAL A 55 -4.29 -5.86 10.85
C VAL A 55 -3.71 -4.83 9.88
N ALA A 56 -4.25 -3.61 9.85
CA ALA A 56 -3.72 -2.53 9.02
C ALA A 56 -2.28 -2.17 9.40
N MET A 57 -1.93 -2.15 10.69
CA MET A 57 -0.56 -1.93 11.15
C MET A 57 0.38 -3.06 10.72
N ALA A 58 -0.06 -4.32 10.84
CA ALA A 58 0.74 -5.47 10.42
C ALA A 58 1.01 -5.42 8.91
N LEU A 59 -0.04 -5.19 8.10
CA LEU A 59 0.10 -5.04 6.65
C LEU A 59 1.00 -3.86 6.30
N ALA A 60 0.83 -2.70 6.95
CA ALA A 60 1.67 -1.53 6.69
C ALA A 60 3.16 -1.82 6.90
N LYS A 61 3.53 -2.52 7.97
CA LYS A 61 4.93 -2.90 8.22
C LYS A 61 5.49 -3.85 7.16
N VAL A 62 4.70 -4.85 6.76
CA VAL A 62 5.15 -5.81 5.76
C VAL A 62 5.25 -5.14 4.39
N LEU A 63 4.30 -4.27 4.04
CA LEU A 63 4.32 -3.51 2.80
C LEU A 63 5.50 -2.53 2.76
N GLU A 64 5.73 -1.78 3.84
CA GLU A 64 6.88 -0.90 4.03
C GLU A 64 8.20 -1.66 3.78
N SER A 65 8.38 -2.81 4.45
CA SER A 65 9.56 -3.65 4.27
C SER A 65 9.69 -4.22 2.85
N SER A 66 8.58 -4.55 2.19
CA SER A 66 8.61 -5.03 0.80
C SER A 66 9.03 -3.93 -0.15
N LEU A 67 8.46 -2.73 0.01
CA LEU A 67 8.79 -1.56 -0.80
C LEU A 67 10.27 -1.18 -0.66
N SER A 68 10.82 -1.19 0.56
CA SER A 68 12.22 -0.84 0.78
C SER A 68 13.19 -1.95 0.33
N ASN A 69 12.91 -3.21 0.66
CA ASN A 69 13.90 -4.29 0.52
C ASN A 69 13.78 -5.06 -0.80
N THR A 70 12.55 -5.25 -1.29
CA THR A 70 12.29 -6.00 -2.54
C THR A 70 12.25 -5.06 -3.74
N TYR A 71 11.54 -3.93 -3.61
CA TYR A 71 11.34 -2.96 -4.68
C TYR A 71 12.35 -1.80 -4.65
N ALA A 72 13.37 -1.88 -3.80
CA ALA A 72 14.48 -0.91 -3.70
C ALA A 72 14.05 0.54 -3.43
N GLY A 73 12.90 0.75 -2.80
CA GLY A 73 12.43 2.07 -2.39
C GLY A 73 13.37 2.69 -1.35
N THR A 74 13.92 3.86 -1.65
CA THR A 74 14.76 4.63 -0.73
C THR A 74 13.96 5.76 -0.11
N TYR A 75 14.00 5.94 1.22
CA TYR A 75 13.28 7.03 1.87
C TYR A 75 13.77 8.39 1.38
N LYS A 76 12.84 9.32 1.18
CA LYS A 76 13.16 10.74 0.97
C LYS A 76 13.66 11.39 2.26
N ASP A 77 14.33 12.53 2.12
CA ASP A 77 14.95 13.25 3.22
C ASP A 77 14.01 13.48 4.41
N GLY A 78 14.50 13.15 5.61
CA GLY A 78 13.75 13.30 6.86
C GLY A 78 12.73 12.19 7.15
N LEU A 79 12.58 11.20 6.26
CA LEU A 79 11.67 10.07 6.44
C LEU A 79 12.41 8.78 6.83
N ASN A 80 11.68 7.86 7.45
CA ASN A 80 12.16 6.57 7.91
C ASN A 80 11.02 5.53 7.94
N SER A 81 11.36 4.29 8.30
CA SER A 81 10.41 3.17 8.43
C SER A 81 9.22 3.48 9.34
N ASN A 82 9.41 4.18 10.46
CA ASN A 82 8.31 4.51 11.38
C ASN A 82 7.32 5.50 10.76
N SER A 83 7.82 6.57 10.12
CA SER A 83 6.96 7.53 9.41
C SER A 83 6.27 6.87 8.21
N ALA A 84 6.98 6.00 7.49
CA ALA A 84 6.45 5.27 6.34
C ALA A 84 5.31 4.33 6.74
N THR A 85 5.54 3.48 7.73
CA THR A 85 4.54 2.57 8.30
C THR A 85 3.30 3.34 8.76
N THR A 86 3.49 4.47 9.45
CA THR A 86 2.38 5.29 9.96
C THR A 86 1.53 5.86 8.82
N ALA A 87 2.17 6.42 7.79
CA ALA A 87 1.48 6.99 6.64
C ALA A 87 0.76 5.93 5.79
N ILE A 88 1.42 4.80 5.49
CA ILE A 88 0.81 3.67 4.78
C ILE A 88 -0.42 3.16 5.54
N LYS A 89 -0.28 2.94 6.85
CA LYS A 89 -1.39 2.50 7.70
C LYS A 89 -2.58 3.46 7.63
N ALA A 90 -2.34 4.77 7.67
CA ALA A 90 -3.40 5.77 7.63
C ALA A 90 -4.25 5.63 6.36
N VAL A 91 -3.66 5.29 5.22
CA VAL A 91 -4.39 5.02 3.98
C VAL A 91 -5.16 3.70 4.06
N LEU A 92 -4.50 2.62 4.50
CA LEU A 92 -5.12 1.29 4.63
C LEU A 92 -6.37 1.29 5.52
N GLN A 93 -6.45 2.20 6.49
CA GLN A 93 -7.58 2.31 7.41
C GLN A 93 -8.81 3.00 6.83
N ILE A 94 -8.69 3.66 5.67
CA ILE A 94 -9.81 4.39 5.05
C ILE A 94 -10.41 3.52 3.95
N PRO A 95 -11.59 2.92 4.15
CA PRO A 95 -12.14 1.91 3.23
C PRO A 95 -12.31 2.41 1.80
N THR A 96 -12.58 3.71 1.63
CA THR A 96 -12.83 4.37 0.35
C THR A 96 -11.56 4.85 -0.36
N LYS A 97 -10.40 4.85 0.30
CA LYS A 97 -9.13 5.19 -0.35
C LYS A 97 -8.74 4.09 -1.33
N THR A 98 -8.08 4.46 -2.42
CA THR A 98 -7.73 3.53 -3.49
C THR A 98 -6.27 3.09 -3.43
N VAL A 99 -5.90 2.06 -4.19
CA VAL A 99 -4.49 1.68 -4.39
C VAL A 99 -3.70 2.84 -4.99
N GLU A 100 -4.32 3.66 -5.84
CA GLU A 100 -3.72 4.90 -6.34
C GLU A 100 -3.44 5.91 -5.21
N ASP A 101 -4.35 6.11 -4.24
CA ASP A 101 -4.08 6.95 -3.06
C ASP A 101 -2.91 6.40 -2.21
N LEU A 102 -2.80 5.08 -2.14
CA LEU A 102 -1.68 4.41 -1.48
C LEU A 102 -0.36 4.66 -2.23
N SER A 103 -0.37 4.58 -3.56
CA SER A 103 0.79 4.94 -4.39
C SER A 103 1.18 6.40 -4.26
N ASP A 104 0.23 7.32 -4.16
CA ASP A 104 0.53 8.73 -3.88
C ASP A 104 1.21 8.92 -2.54
N THR A 105 0.75 8.19 -1.52
CA THR A 105 1.37 8.21 -0.19
C THR A 105 2.77 7.64 -0.22
N VAL A 106 2.96 6.48 -0.87
CA VAL A 106 4.27 5.84 -1.05
C VAL A 106 5.21 6.73 -1.86
N ASN A 107 4.72 7.43 -2.89
CA ASN A 107 5.49 8.36 -3.70
C ASN A 107 5.96 9.58 -2.90
N ASN A 108 5.23 9.98 -1.86
CA ASN A 108 5.70 11.03 -0.94
C ASN A 108 6.76 10.54 0.05
N ILE A 109 6.89 9.23 0.22
CA ILE A 109 7.80 8.61 1.19
C ILE A 109 9.10 8.14 0.56
N TYR A 110 9.01 7.54 -0.63
CA TYR A 110 10.13 6.86 -1.27
C TYR A 110 10.45 7.46 -2.64
N THR A 111 11.70 7.26 -3.05
CA THR A 111 12.14 7.32 -4.44
C THR A 111 12.44 5.89 -4.90
N PHE A 112 11.98 5.53 -6.10
CA PHE A 112 12.20 4.24 -6.75
C PHE A 112 12.96 4.46 -8.06
#